data_AF-A0A7K2CTA5-F1
#
_entry.id   AF-A0A7K2CTA5-F1
#
_cell.length_a   1.000
_cell.length_b   1.000
_cell.length_c   1.000
_cell.angle_alpha   90.00
_cell.angle_beta   90.00
_cell.angle_gamma   90.00
#
_symmetry.space_group_name_H-M   'P 1'
#
loop_
_entity.id
_entity.type
_entity.pdbx_description
1 polymer ?
#
loop_
_entity_poly.entity_id
_entity_poly.type
_entity_poly.pdbx_seq_one_letter_code
_entity_poly.pdbx_strand_id
1 'polypeptide(L)'
;FGGGRIGLMGVMADATMAAGGEVIGVIPNFLDEIEVAHQGLTELHLVSDMHERKQLMYSLSDGFCALPGGLGTLEELFEAATWTQLGLHEGGRYKPVVLLDEDGFWKPLAGFFEQIIELGFVKPDKAKIIQRAGSIDEALELLYPSSS
;
A
#
# COMPACT_ATOMS: atom_id res chain seq x y z
N PHE A 1 -6.41 1.94 -4.91
CA PHE A 1 -6.47 2.33 -3.47
C PHE A 1 -7.84 1.97 -2.90
N GLY A 2 -8.11 2.22 -1.61
CA GLY A 2 -9.34 1.80 -0.92
C GLY A 2 -10.65 2.51 -1.30
N GLY A 3 -10.66 3.41 -2.27
CA GLY A 3 -11.89 4.00 -2.84
C GLY A 3 -12.61 5.08 -2.01
N GLY A 4 -12.25 5.28 -0.74
CA GLY A 4 -12.79 6.34 0.12
C GLY A 4 -12.28 7.75 -0.21
N ARG A 5 -13.07 8.78 0.14
CA ARG A 5 -12.76 10.19 -0.12
C ARG A 5 -12.19 10.96 1.08
N ILE A 6 -12.23 10.39 2.27
CA ILE A 6 -11.88 11.10 3.51
C ILE A 6 -10.37 11.07 3.77
N GLY A 7 -9.80 12.19 4.22
CA GLY A 7 -8.40 12.28 4.64
C GLY A 7 -7.40 12.15 3.49
N LEU A 8 -6.25 11.52 3.77
CA LEU A 8 -5.17 11.36 2.79
C LEU A 8 -5.60 10.58 1.55
N MET A 9 -6.57 9.68 1.67
CA MET A 9 -7.08 8.91 0.54
C MET A 9 -7.69 9.81 -0.54
N GLY A 10 -8.56 10.74 -0.15
CA GLY A 10 -9.17 11.70 -1.08
C GLY A 10 -8.16 12.68 -1.64
N VAL A 11 -7.27 13.21 -0.80
CA VAL A 11 -6.23 14.16 -1.23
C VAL A 11 -5.34 13.54 -2.30
N MET A 12 -4.89 12.29 -2.10
CA MET A 12 -4.06 11.58 -3.08
C MET A 12 -4.81 11.26 -4.37
N ALA A 13 -6.08 10.82 -4.28
CA ALA A 13 -6.90 10.54 -5.45
C ALA A 13 -7.14 11.82 -6.28
N ASP A 14 -7.57 12.91 -5.64
CA ASP A 14 -7.84 14.19 -6.30
C ASP A 14 -6.57 14.77 -6.95
N ALA A 15 -5.44 14.74 -6.24
CA ALA A 15 -4.16 15.24 -6.77
C ALA A 15 -3.70 14.42 -8.00
N THR A 16 -3.84 13.10 -7.95
CA THR A 16 -3.47 12.21 -9.07
C THR A 16 -4.33 12.51 -10.31
N MET A 17 -5.65 12.63 -10.13
CA MET A 17 -6.55 12.96 -11.24
C MET A 17 -6.31 14.37 -11.78
N ALA A 18 -6.03 15.35 -10.92
CA ALA A 18 -5.71 16.72 -11.33
C ALA A 18 -4.41 16.80 -12.15
N ALA A 19 -3.47 15.88 -11.92
CA ALA A 19 -2.26 15.71 -12.72
C ALA A 19 -2.49 14.90 -14.02
N GLY A 20 -3.71 14.45 -14.28
CA GLY A 20 -4.06 13.66 -15.47
C GLY A 20 -3.80 12.16 -15.33
N GLY A 21 -3.52 11.67 -14.12
CA GLY A 21 -3.37 10.24 -13.82
C GLY A 21 -4.71 9.53 -13.67
N GLU A 22 -4.70 8.21 -13.86
CA GLU A 22 -5.86 7.36 -13.60
C GLU A 22 -5.89 6.90 -12.14
N VAL A 23 -7.07 6.86 -11.54
CA VAL A 23 -7.25 6.39 -10.16
C VAL A 23 -8.32 5.33 -10.09
N ILE A 24 -7.91 4.14 -9.65
CA ILE A 24 -8.79 2.97 -9.46
C ILE A 24 -9.04 2.77 -7.96
N GLY A 25 -10.31 2.86 -7.56
CA GLY A 25 -10.79 2.58 -6.21
C GLY A 25 -11.40 1.19 -6.09
N VAL A 26 -11.19 0.53 -4.96
CA VAL A 26 -11.90 -0.71 -4.59
C VAL A 26 -12.49 -0.53 -3.21
N ILE A 27 -13.81 -0.62 -3.07
CA ILE A 27 -14.51 -0.39 -1.80
C ILE A 27 -15.62 -1.42 -1.59
N PRO A 28 -15.78 -1.99 -0.39
CA PRO A 28 -16.92 -2.82 -0.05
C PRO A 28 -18.21 -2.01 -0.02
N ASN A 29 -19.33 -2.62 -0.44
CA ASN A 29 -20.64 -1.95 -0.44
C ASN A 29 -21.04 -1.36 0.93
N PHE A 30 -20.63 -2.00 2.04
CA PHE A 30 -20.97 -1.54 3.39
C PHE A 30 -20.10 -0.37 3.89
N LEU A 31 -18.97 -0.08 3.22
CA LEU A 31 -18.10 1.06 3.56
C LEU A 31 -18.43 2.33 2.77
N ASP A 32 -19.24 2.24 1.72
CA ASP A 32 -19.65 3.43 0.94
C ASP A 32 -20.33 4.48 1.84
N GLU A 33 -21.17 4.05 2.79
CA GLU A 33 -21.84 4.95 3.73
C GLU A 33 -20.89 5.58 4.77
N ILE A 34 -19.72 4.98 5.04
CA ILE A 34 -18.80 5.36 6.11
C ILE A 34 -17.61 6.15 5.57
N GLU A 35 -16.97 5.66 4.50
CA GLU A 35 -15.77 6.27 3.92
C GLU A 35 -16.09 7.24 2.77
N VAL A 36 -17.38 7.32 2.37
CA VAL A 36 -17.92 8.10 1.26
C VAL A 36 -17.17 7.79 -0.03
N ALA A 37 -17.69 6.88 -0.86
CA ALA A 37 -17.00 6.51 -2.08
C ALA A 37 -16.70 7.73 -2.96
N HIS A 38 -15.51 7.73 -3.54
CA HIS A 38 -15.05 8.82 -4.37
C HIS A 38 -15.69 8.72 -5.77
N GLN A 39 -16.81 9.40 -5.98
CA GLN A 39 -17.60 9.31 -7.23
C GLN A 39 -16.89 9.89 -8.47
N GLY A 40 -15.80 10.65 -8.28
CA GLY A 40 -15.03 11.24 -9.38
C GLY A 40 -13.90 10.37 -9.95
N LEU A 41 -13.75 9.13 -9.47
CA LEU A 41 -12.64 8.25 -9.86
C LEU A 41 -12.72 7.81 -11.33
N THR A 42 -11.57 7.44 -11.89
CA THR A 42 -11.48 6.83 -13.22
C THR A 42 -12.23 5.49 -13.25
N GLU A 43 -12.02 4.67 -12.22
CA GLU A 43 -12.71 3.40 -12.04
C GLU A 43 -12.97 3.16 -10.55
N LEU A 44 -14.13 2.57 -10.24
CA LEU A 44 -14.52 2.20 -8.89
C LEU A 44 -15.13 0.80 -8.89
N HIS A 45 -14.47 -0.13 -8.21
CA HIS A 45 -14.98 -1.48 -7.98
C HIS A 45 -15.70 -1.58 -6.65
N LEU A 46 -16.95 -2.00 -6.70
CA LEU A 46 -17.73 -2.36 -5.51
C LEU A 46 -17.58 -3.87 -5.26
N VAL A 47 -17.20 -4.22 -4.04
CA VAL A 47 -16.97 -5.62 -3.64
C VAL A 47 -17.84 -6.02 -2.45
N SER A 48 -17.93 -7.32 -2.17
CA SER A 48 -18.80 -7.87 -1.14
C SER A 48 -18.21 -7.76 0.27
N ASP A 49 -16.89 -7.89 0.42
CA ASP A 49 -16.21 -7.88 1.72
C ASP A 49 -14.78 -7.31 1.68
N MET A 50 -14.13 -7.25 2.85
CA MET A 50 -12.77 -6.72 2.99
C MET A 50 -11.69 -7.61 2.39
N HIS A 51 -11.90 -8.93 2.33
CA HIS A 51 -10.94 -9.85 1.72
C HIS A 51 -10.93 -9.69 0.21
N GLU A 52 -12.11 -9.63 -0.41
CA GLU A 52 -12.25 -9.36 -1.84
C GLU A 52 -11.67 -7.98 -2.20
N ARG A 53 -11.92 -6.96 -1.35
CA ARG A 53 -11.33 -5.62 -1.51
C ARG A 53 -9.81 -5.69 -1.62
N LYS A 54 -9.16 -6.29 -0.63
CA LYS A 54 -7.69 -6.36 -0.58
C LYS A 54 -7.14 -7.23 -1.69
N GLN A 55 -7.76 -8.38 -1.97
CA GLN A 55 -7.36 -9.26 -3.06
C GLN A 55 -7.38 -8.54 -4.42
N LEU A 56 -8.46 -7.80 -4.71
CA LEU A 56 -8.56 -7.03 -5.96
C LEU A 56 -7.58 -5.85 -5.99
N MET A 57 -7.42 -5.12 -4.88
CA MET A 57 -6.40 -4.07 -4.80
C MET A 57 -5.00 -4.62 -5.08
N TYR A 58 -4.67 -5.80 -4.54
CA TYR A 58 -3.35 -6.40 -4.70
C TYR A 58 -3.14 -6.97 -6.10
N SER A 59 -4.19 -7.46 -6.78
CA SER A 59 -4.07 -7.94 -8.16
C SER A 59 -3.83 -6.79 -9.14
N LEU A 60 -4.49 -5.64 -8.92
CA LEU A 60 -4.36 -4.42 -9.74
C LEU A 60 -3.07 -3.64 -9.51
N SER A 61 -2.33 -3.91 -8.44
CA SER A 61 -1.12 -3.15 -8.07
C SER A 61 0.16 -3.85 -8.52
N ASP A 62 1.18 -3.11 -8.95
CA ASP A 62 2.53 -3.66 -9.21
C ASP A 62 3.48 -3.53 -7.99
N GLY A 63 3.13 -2.64 -7.06
CA GLY A 63 3.84 -2.41 -5.81
C GLY A 63 2.94 -1.68 -4.82
N PHE A 64 3.40 -1.54 -3.58
CA PHE A 64 2.61 -0.97 -2.49
C PHE A 64 3.35 0.19 -1.84
N CYS A 65 2.69 1.34 -1.68
CA CYS A 65 3.22 2.50 -0.99
C CYS A 65 2.29 2.86 0.18
N ALA A 66 2.81 2.82 1.40
CA ALA A 66 2.09 3.18 2.60
C ALA A 66 2.40 4.63 3.00
N LEU A 67 1.38 5.48 2.90
CA LEU A 67 1.36 6.82 3.48
C LEU A 67 1.00 6.74 4.98
N PRO A 68 1.30 7.76 5.80
CA PRO A 68 0.92 7.80 7.21
C PRO A 68 -0.55 7.43 7.44
N GLY A 69 -0.80 6.49 8.35
CA GLY A 69 -2.13 5.92 8.54
C GLY A 69 -2.30 5.14 9.83
N GLY A 70 -3.53 4.68 10.07
CA GLY A 70 -3.93 3.97 11.28
C GLY A 70 -3.88 2.45 11.14
N LEU A 71 -4.71 1.76 11.93
CA LEU A 71 -4.78 0.30 11.95
C LEU A 71 -5.09 -0.32 10.59
N GLY A 72 -5.99 0.29 9.81
CA GLY A 72 -6.32 -0.20 8.46
C GLY A 72 -5.10 -0.20 7.53
N THR A 73 -4.32 0.87 7.54
CA THR A 73 -3.08 0.97 6.77
C THR A 73 -2.05 -0.07 7.20
N LEU A 74 -1.89 -0.28 8.51
CA LEU A 74 -0.98 -1.31 9.04
C LEU A 74 -1.42 -2.71 8.63
N GLU A 75 -2.73 -2.99 8.67
CA GLU A 75 -3.32 -4.28 8.28
C GLU A 75 -3.04 -4.60 6.80
N GLU A 76 -3.35 -3.66 5.90
CA GLU A 76 -3.07 -3.78 4.46
C GLU A 76 -1.56 -3.91 4.19
N LEU A 77 -0.72 -3.13 4.88
CA LEU A 77 0.74 -3.16 4.76
C LEU A 77 1.32 -4.54 5.09
N PHE A 78 0.98 -5.09 6.26
CA PHE A 78 1.53 -6.37 6.72
C PHE A 78 1.02 -7.53 5.86
N GLU A 79 -0.23 -7.49 5.41
CA GLU A 79 -0.77 -8.51 4.52
C GLU A 79 -0.07 -8.50 3.16
N ALA A 80 0.07 -7.33 2.53
CA ALA A 80 0.78 -7.20 1.25
C ALA A 80 2.23 -7.70 1.34
N ALA A 81 2.94 -7.35 2.42
CA ALA A 81 4.30 -7.84 2.68
C ALA A 81 4.34 -9.36 2.85
N THR A 82 3.38 -9.94 3.56
CA THR A 82 3.29 -11.39 3.77
C THR A 82 2.98 -12.11 2.45
N TRP A 83 2.11 -11.55 1.61
CA TRP A 83 1.84 -12.07 0.27
C TRP A 83 3.07 -12.04 -0.62
N THR A 84 3.85 -10.96 -0.58
CA THR A 84 5.14 -10.86 -1.27
C THR A 84 6.13 -11.92 -0.76
N GLN A 85 6.21 -12.12 0.56
CA GLN A 85 7.09 -13.12 1.16
C GLN A 85 6.77 -14.55 0.69
N LEU A 86 5.48 -14.86 0.60
CA LEU A 86 4.95 -16.19 0.27
C LEU A 86 4.78 -16.42 -1.24
N GLY A 87 4.94 -15.38 -2.07
CA GLY A 87 4.71 -15.47 -3.52
C GLY A 87 3.24 -15.69 -3.88
N LEU A 88 2.31 -15.12 -3.11
CA LEU A 88 0.87 -15.27 -3.31
C LEU A 88 0.30 -14.33 -4.40
N HIS A 89 1.07 -13.34 -4.82
CA HIS A 89 0.69 -12.50 -5.94
C HIS A 89 0.61 -13.32 -7.23
N GLU A 90 -0.22 -12.86 -8.17
CA GLU A 90 -0.43 -13.55 -9.44
C GLU A 90 0.89 -13.86 -10.16
N GLY A 91 1.08 -15.14 -10.51
CA GLY A 91 2.30 -15.63 -11.15
C GLY A 91 3.52 -15.71 -10.24
N GLY A 92 3.34 -15.61 -8.91
CA GLY A 92 4.45 -15.57 -7.95
C GLY A 92 5.28 -14.30 -8.00
N ARG A 93 4.73 -13.23 -8.60
CA ARG A 93 5.43 -11.96 -8.81
C ARG A 93 5.84 -11.33 -7.47
N TYR A 94 7.10 -10.89 -7.40
CA TYR A 94 7.55 -10.05 -6.30
C TYR A 94 6.97 -8.65 -6.48
N LYS A 95 6.34 -8.09 -5.44
CA LYS A 95 5.82 -6.72 -5.41
C LYS A 95 6.43 -5.98 -4.21
N PRO A 96 7.19 -4.90 -4.43
CA PRO A 96 7.83 -4.17 -3.33
C PRO A 96 6.79 -3.49 -2.43
N VAL A 97 7.12 -3.37 -1.14
CA VAL A 97 6.33 -2.64 -0.16
C VAL A 97 7.16 -1.51 0.40
N VAL A 98 6.70 -0.27 0.24
CA VAL A 98 7.43 0.94 0.59
C VAL A 98 6.67 1.75 1.64
N LEU A 99 7.37 2.21 2.67
CA LEU A 99 6.89 3.17 3.65
C LEU A 99 7.40 4.56 3.24
N LEU A 100 6.52 5.46 2.80
CA LEU A 100 6.90 6.83 2.50
C LEU A 100 6.97 7.64 3.81
N ASP A 101 8.18 8.10 4.16
CA ASP A 101 8.52 8.60 5.49
C ASP A 101 9.25 9.96 5.47
N GLU A 102 8.69 10.95 4.78
CA GLU A 102 9.30 12.28 4.66
C GLU A 102 9.51 12.97 6.02
N ASP A 103 8.56 12.82 6.95
CA ASP A 103 8.58 13.48 8.27
C ASP A 103 8.91 12.53 9.44
N GLY A 104 9.25 11.28 9.17
CA GLY A 104 9.63 10.31 10.20
C GLY A 104 8.48 9.64 10.96
N PHE A 105 7.25 9.67 10.42
CA PHE A 105 6.09 8.94 10.95
C PHE A 105 6.36 7.43 11.12
N TRP A 106 7.07 6.81 10.18
CA TRP A 106 7.33 5.37 10.16
C TRP A 106 8.59 4.96 10.94
N LYS A 107 9.39 5.89 11.45
CA LYS A 107 10.60 5.58 12.24
C LYS A 107 10.37 4.58 13.37
N PRO A 108 9.30 4.69 14.19
CA PRO A 108 9.07 3.72 15.26
C PRO A 108 8.81 2.30 14.74
N LEU A 109 8.08 2.17 13.62
CA LEU A 109 7.80 0.88 13.00
C LEU A 109 9.07 0.28 12.36
N ALA A 110 9.90 1.11 11.73
CA ALA A 110 11.20 0.68 11.19
C ALA A 110 12.11 0.14 12.31
N GLY A 111 12.19 0.82 13.46
CA GLY A 111 12.93 0.33 14.61
C GLY A 111 12.37 -0.98 15.18
N PHE A 112 11.05 -1.18 15.15
CA PHE A 112 10.45 -2.47 15.50
C PHE A 112 10.89 -3.58 14.52
N PHE A 113 10.93 -3.30 13.22
CA PHE A 113 11.42 -4.26 12.23
C PHE A 113 12.88 -4.65 12.45
N GLU A 114 13.75 -3.67 12.72
CA GLU A 114 15.15 -3.92 13.08
C GLU A 114 15.25 -4.89 14.26
N GLN A 115 14.46 -4.68 15.33
CA GLN A 115 14.45 -5.55 16.50
C GLN A 115 14.00 -6.98 16.19
N ILE A 116 12.91 -7.18 15.44
CA ILE A 116 12.43 -8.55 15.16
C ILE A 116 13.37 -9.30 14.20
N ILE A 117 14.13 -8.58 13.38
CA ILE A 117 15.20 -9.17 12.55
C ILE A 117 16.37 -9.60 13.45
N GLU A 118 16.84 -8.74 14.36
CA GLU A 118 17.90 -9.07 15.31
C GLU A 118 17.55 -10.26 16.20
N LEU A 119 16.28 -10.36 16.60
CA LEU A 119 15.75 -11.49 17.38
C LEU A 119 15.53 -12.77 16.55
N GLY A 120 15.71 -12.71 15.23
CA GLY A 120 15.62 -13.86 14.33
C GLY A 120 14.19 -14.29 13.95
N PHE A 121 13.18 -13.46 14.20
CA PHE A 121 11.80 -13.71 13.78
C PHE A 121 11.61 -13.45 12.27
N VAL A 122 12.42 -12.57 11.69
CA VAL A 122 12.45 -12.30 10.25
C VAL A 122 13.86 -12.54 9.72
N LYS A 123 13.98 -13.30 8.63
CA LYS A 123 15.28 -13.53 7.99
C LYS A 123 15.79 -12.25 7.30
N PRO A 124 17.10 -11.97 7.28
CA PRO A 124 17.64 -10.76 6.66
C PRO A 124 17.31 -10.58 5.17
N ASP A 125 17.12 -11.66 4.42
CA ASP A 125 16.71 -11.61 3.01
C ASP A 125 15.24 -11.16 2.84
N LYS A 126 14.40 -11.40 3.86
CA LYS A 126 12.99 -11.00 3.90
C LYS A 126 12.80 -9.59 4.47
N ALA A 127 13.78 -9.07 5.20
CA ALA A 127 13.79 -7.69 5.69
C ALA A 127 13.69 -6.65 4.56
N LYS A 128 14.10 -7.01 3.33
CA LYS A 128 14.02 -6.14 2.15
C LYS A 128 12.62 -6.02 1.53
N ILE A 129 11.63 -6.75 2.03
CA ILE A 129 10.26 -6.70 1.50
C ILE A 129 9.61 -5.36 1.83
N ILE A 130 9.75 -4.91 3.08
CA ILE A 130 9.27 -3.60 3.54
C ILE A 130 10.47 -2.66 3.60
N GLN A 131 10.45 -1.62 2.78
CA GLN A 131 11.54 -0.65 2.69
C GLN A 131 11.03 0.73 3.06
N ARG A 132 11.83 1.49 3.82
CA ARG A 132 11.49 2.86 4.21
C ARG A 132 12.17 3.83 3.26
N ALA A 133 11.39 4.73 2.67
CA ALA A 133 11.88 5.82 1.83
C ALA A 133 11.72 7.16 2.54
N GLY A 134 12.78 7.96 2.62
CA GLY A 134 12.77 9.30 3.21
C GLY A 134 12.30 10.40 2.25
N SER A 135 12.05 10.09 0.98
CA SER A 135 11.53 11.02 -0.02
C SER A 135 10.65 10.31 -1.05
N ILE A 136 9.89 11.09 -1.81
CA ILE A 136 9.09 10.58 -2.95
C ILE A 136 10.00 9.94 -4.01
N ASP A 137 11.13 10.56 -4.35
CA ASP A 137 12.05 10.05 -5.37
C ASP A 137 12.60 8.67 -4.96
N GLU A 138 13.03 8.51 -3.71
CA GLU A 138 13.48 7.22 -3.18
C GLU A 138 12.36 6.18 -3.20
N ALA A 139 11.12 6.58 -2.87
CA ALA A 139 9.98 5.67 -2.91
C ALA A 139 9.71 5.17 -4.34
N LEU A 140 9.79 6.05 -5.35
CA LEU A 140 9.61 5.68 -6.75
C LEU A 140 10.73 4.78 -7.26
N GLU A 141 11.99 5.03 -6.88
CA GLU A 141 13.12 4.15 -7.21
C GLU A 141 12.94 2.74 -6.64
N LEU A 142 12.42 2.63 -5.41
CA LEU A 142 12.16 1.33 -4.77
C LEU A 142 10.95 0.59 -5.36
N LEU A 143 9.93 1.32 -5.80
CA LEU A 143 8.73 0.74 -6.43
C LEU A 143 8.98 0.32 -7.88
N TYR A 144 9.77 1.13 -8.61
CA TYR A 144 10.09 0.94 -10.02
C TYR A 144 11.60 0.97 -10.23
N PRO A 145 12.32 -0.05 -9.72
CA PRO A 145 13.76 -0.12 -9.91
C PRO A 145 14.04 -0.15 -11.42
N SER A 146 14.90 0.78 -11.85
CA SER A 146 15.33 0.85 -13.25
C SER A 146 15.84 -0.52 -13.67
N SER A 147 15.30 -1.08 -14.75
CA SER A 147 15.78 -2.34 -15.30
C SER A 147 17.22 -2.14 -15.75
N SER A 148 18.16 -2.76 -15.04
CA SER A 148 19.56 -2.92 -15.47
C SER A 148 19.65 -3.97 -16.57
#